data_AF-A0A7S3JIE2-F1
#
_entry.id   AF-A0A7S3JIE2-F1
#
_cell.length_a   1.000
_cell.length_b   1.000
_cell.length_c   1.000
_cell.angle_alpha   90.00
_cell.angle_beta   90.00
_cell.angle_gamma   90.00
#
_symmetry.space_group_name_H-M   'P 1'
#
loop_
_entity.id
_entity.type
_entity.pdbx_description
1 polymer ?
#
loop_
_entity_poly.entity_id
_entity_poly.type
_entity_poly.pdbx_seq_one_letter_code
_entity_poly.pdbx_strand_id
1 'polypeptide(L)'
;LHPNANITFKKKTVGEFIEMLIMIQPRTVSSGAHVITPEEIVSTEAAKMLSMVPEQLDKKRANNMTFIITDTGAMQSLGVFLGQEIDRFNILLRVMKKTLFDLGEAIKGTVVMSSELEKMF
;
A
#
# COMPACT_ATOMS: atom_id res chain seq x y z
N LEU A 1 -14.83 -29.10 -19.55
CA LEU A 1 -14.39 -28.39 -18.32
C LEU A 1 -12.85 -28.37 -18.33
N HIS A 2 -12.21 -27.19 -18.31
CA HIS A 2 -10.75 -27.09 -18.45
C HIS A 2 -10.04 -27.54 -17.15
N PRO A 3 -8.94 -28.32 -17.20
CA PRO A 3 -8.22 -28.76 -16.00
C PRO A 3 -7.79 -27.60 -15.08
N ASN A 4 -7.40 -26.45 -15.66
CA ASN A 4 -7.08 -25.25 -14.89
C ASN A 4 -8.27 -24.68 -14.08
N ALA A 5 -9.50 -24.83 -14.57
CA ALA A 5 -10.68 -24.38 -13.82
C ALA A 5 -10.90 -25.22 -12.55
N ASN A 6 -10.60 -26.52 -12.60
CA ASN A 6 -10.65 -27.39 -11.43
C ASN A 6 -9.54 -27.05 -10.41
N ILE A 7 -8.34 -26.68 -10.88
CA ILE A 7 -7.25 -26.23 -10.00
C ILE A 7 -7.63 -24.92 -9.31
N THR A 8 -8.18 -23.93 -10.03
CA THR A 8 -8.63 -22.66 -9.44
C THR A 8 -9.73 -22.88 -8.43
N PHE A 9 -10.71 -23.75 -8.73
CA PHE A 9 -11.78 -24.10 -7.79
C PHE A 9 -11.21 -24.72 -6.51
N LYS A 10 -10.35 -25.73 -6.62
CA LYS A 10 -9.72 -26.37 -5.45
C LYS A 10 -8.88 -25.39 -4.63
N LYS A 11 -8.11 -24.50 -5.28
CA LYS A 11 -7.36 -23.43 -4.59
C LYS A 11 -8.28 -22.51 -3.80
N LYS A 12 -9.42 -22.12 -4.38
CA LYS A 12 -10.42 -21.28 -3.71
C LYS A 12 -11.00 -21.99 -2.49
N THR A 13 -11.47 -23.24 -2.64
CA THR A 13 -12.06 -24.00 -1.53
C THR A 13 -11.06 -24.24 -0.39
N VAL A 14 -9.80 -24.55 -0.71
CA VAL A 14 -8.75 -24.70 0.32
C VAL A 14 -8.46 -23.36 1.00
N GLY A 15 -8.43 -22.26 0.25
CA GLY A 15 -8.26 -20.92 0.82
C GLY A 15 -9.36 -20.56 1.82
N GLU A 16 -10.62 -20.76 1.44
CA GLU A 16 -11.78 -20.51 2.31
C GLU A 16 -11.75 -21.40 3.57
N PHE A 17 -11.35 -22.67 3.43
CA PHE A 17 -11.23 -23.58 4.57
C PHE A 17 -10.13 -23.13 5.55
N ILE A 18 -8.97 -22.69 5.06
CA ILE A 18 -7.88 -22.19 5.90
C ILE A 18 -8.30 -20.90 6.61
N GLU A 19 -9.00 -20.00 5.92
CA GLU A 19 -9.53 -18.77 6.51
C GLU A 19 -10.51 -19.07 7.66
N MET A 20 -11.42 -20.03 7.46
CA MET A 20 -12.31 -20.51 8.51
C MET A 20 -11.56 -21.11 9.71
N LEU A 21 -10.48 -21.86 9.46
CA LEU A 21 -9.67 -22.46 10.52
C LEU A 21 -8.96 -21.38 11.36
N ILE A 22 -8.39 -20.36 10.71
CA ILE A 22 -7.78 -19.20 11.38
C ILE A 22 -8.82 -18.46 12.22
N MET A 23 -10.05 -18.32 11.72
CA MET A 23 -11.12 -17.63 12.44
C MET A 23 -11.56 -18.37 13.72
N ILE A 24 -11.48 -19.70 13.73
CA ILE A 24 -11.82 -20.55 14.89
C ILE A 24 -10.66 -20.62 15.91
N GLN A 25 -9.43 -20.30 15.50
CA GLN A 25 -8.26 -20.39 16.38
C GLN A 25 -8.41 -19.47 17.60
N PRO A 26 -8.34 -20.00 18.84
CA PRO A 26 -8.47 -19.19 20.03
C PRO A 26 -7.31 -18.20 20.12
N ARG A 27 -7.64 -16.90 20.22
CA ARG A 27 -6.65 -15.80 20.33
C ARG A 27 -6.01 -15.68 21.72
N THR A 28 -6.25 -16.64 22.63
CA THR A 28 -5.65 -16.67 23.96
C THR A 28 -4.19 -17.10 23.84
N VAL A 29 -3.29 -16.14 23.95
CA VAL A 29 -1.85 -16.35 23.99
C VAL A 29 -1.46 -17.15 25.24
N SER A 30 -0.61 -18.16 25.06
CA SER A 30 0.02 -18.85 26.17
C SER A 30 0.90 -17.86 26.92
N SER A 31 0.63 -17.73 28.22
CA SER A 31 1.43 -17.00 29.19
C SER A 31 2.83 -17.62 29.27
N GLY A 32 3.83 -17.03 28.61
CA GLY A 32 5.21 -17.50 28.79
C GLY A 32 6.29 -17.00 27.82
N ALA A 33 5.94 -16.41 26.68
CA ALA A 33 6.92 -15.82 25.77
C ALA A 33 6.60 -14.34 25.53
N HIS A 34 7.62 -13.53 25.25
CA HIS A 34 7.46 -12.15 24.79
C HIS A 34 6.69 -12.21 23.46
N VAL A 35 5.35 -12.13 23.54
CA VAL A 35 4.49 -12.15 22.37
C VAL A 35 4.65 -10.78 21.74
N ILE A 36 5.29 -10.74 20.57
CA ILE A 36 5.27 -9.56 19.71
C ILE A 36 3.79 -9.27 19.46
N THR A 37 3.33 -8.12 19.94
CA THR A 37 1.93 -7.74 19.77
C THR A 37 1.65 -7.55 18.28
N PRO A 38 0.43 -7.84 17.79
CA PRO A 38 0.06 -7.55 16.41
C PRO A 38 0.35 -6.09 16.03
N GLU A 39 0.18 -5.17 16.97
CA GLU A 39 0.52 -3.75 16.87
C GLU A 39 2.01 -3.50 16.57
N GLU A 40 2.91 -4.22 17.25
CA GLU A 40 4.35 -4.09 17.06
C GLU A 40 4.82 -4.66 15.70
N ILE A 41 4.18 -5.74 15.23
CA ILE A 41 4.38 -6.27 13.88
C ILE A 41 3.94 -5.25 12.83
N VAL A 42 2.73 -4.70 12.99
CA VAL A 42 2.17 -3.71 12.05
C VAL A 42 3.02 -2.45 12.03
N SER A 43 3.47 -1.97 13.18
CA SER A 43 4.39 -0.82 13.28
C SER A 43 5.71 -1.07 12.54
N THR A 44 6.30 -2.26 12.71
CA THR A 44 7.56 -2.61 12.05
C THR A 44 7.41 -2.68 10.54
N GLU A 45 6.34 -3.31 10.04
CA GLU A 45 6.11 -3.42 8.60
C GLU A 45 5.70 -2.08 7.99
N ALA A 46 4.94 -1.25 8.71
CA ALA A 46 4.61 0.11 8.28
C ALA A 46 5.86 0.99 8.14
N ALA A 47 6.81 0.90 9.09
CA ALA A 47 8.07 1.62 9.02
C ALA A 47 8.93 1.17 7.82
N LYS A 48 8.96 -0.14 7.56
CA LYS A 48 9.63 -0.71 6.39
C LYS A 48 8.99 -0.25 5.08
N MET A 49 7.66 -0.26 4.99
CA MET A 49 6.94 0.28 3.84
C MET A 49 7.24 1.77 3.63
N LEU A 50 7.25 2.56 4.70
CA LEU A 50 7.59 3.99 4.62
C LEU A 50 9.00 4.22 4.07
N SER A 51 9.96 3.36 4.44
CA SER A 51 11.34 3.42 3.91
C SER A 51 11.44 3.02 2.43
N MET A 52 10.50 2.21 1.91
CA MET A 52 10.44 1.83 0.50
C MET A 52 9.73 2.86 -0.38
N VAL A 53 8.89 3.72 0.19
CA VAL A 53 8.13 4.72 -0.58
C VAL A 53 9.10 5.80 -1.09
N PRO A 54 9.24 5.96 -2.42
CA PRO A 54 10.14 6.95 -3.00
C PRO A 54 9.72 8.39 -2.69
N GLU A 55 10.66 9.33 -2.84
CA GLU A 55 10.39 10.76 -2.81
C GLU A 55 9.44 11.18 -3.95
N GLN A 56 8.79 12.35 -3.82
CA GLN A 56 7.93 12.89 -4.88
C GLN A 56 8.70 12.97 -6.20
N LEU A 57 8.04 12.59 -7.28
CA LEU A 57 8.60 12.63 -8.62
C LEU A 57 8.64 14.07 -9.11
N ASP A 58 9.84 14.61 -9.27
CA ASP A 58 10.05 15.92 -9.85
C ASP A 58 9.84 15.90 -11.36
N LYS A 59 8.85 16.66 -11.85
CA LYS A 59 8.66 16.91 -13.28
C LYS A 59 9.89 17.48 -13.97
N LYS A 60 10.74 18.19 -13.23
CA LYS A 60 11.98 18.81 -13.74
C LYS A 60 13.13 17.81 -13.95
N ARG A 61 13.06 16.61 -13.38
CA ARG A 61 14.05 15.53 -13.58
C ARG A 61 13.69 14.60 -14.74
N ALA A 62 12.53 14.79 -15.37
CA ALA A 62 12.21 14.09 -16.60
C ALA A 62 13.19 14.52 -17.70
N ASN A 63 13.54 13.58 -18.56
CA ASN A 63 14.46 13.82 -19.66
C ASN A 63 13.98 15.02 -20.49
N ASN A 64 14.90 15.93 -20.85
CA ASN A 64 14.60 17.14 -21.65
C ASN A 64 13.85 16.83 -22.96
N MET A 65 13.90 15.57 -23.42
CA MET A 65 13.15 15.10 -24.60
C MET A 65 11.64 14.85 -24.37
N THR A 66 11.20 14.64 -23.14
CA THR A 66 9.83 14.17 -22.86
C THR A 66 8.80 15.30 -22.79
N PHE A 67 9.25 16.52 -22.53
CA PHE A 67 8.42 17.72 -22.48
C PHE A 67 8.73 18.72 -23.60
N ILE A 68 9.38 18.28 -24.69
CA ILE A 68 9.66 19.13 -25.84
C ILE A 68 8.35 19.61 -26.44
N ILE A 69 8.27 20.92 -26.66
CA ILE A 69 7.22 21.58 -27.42
C ILE A 69 7.65 21.48 -28.88
N THR A 70 6.82 20.84 -29.72
CA THR A 70 7.10 20.74 -31.16
C THR A 70 7.06 22.15 -31.78
N ASP A 71 7.70 22.37 -32.93
CA ASP A 71 7.70 23.66 -33.67
C ASP A 71 6.29 24.22 -33.95
N THR A 72 5.25 23.40 -33.81
CA THR A 72 3.83 23.75 -33.93
C THR A 72 3.21 24.30 -32.63
N GLY A 73 3.99 24.50 -31.56
CA GLY A 73 3.52 25.03 -30.27
C GLY A 73 2.74 24.02 -29.41
N ALA A 74 2.56 22.79 -29.87
CA ALA A 74 1.89 21.73 -29.14
C ALA A 74 2.90 20.84 -28.38
N MET A 75 2.64 20.63 -27.10
CA MET A 75 3.32 19.59 -26.31
C MET A 75 2.93 18.22 -26.86
N GLN A 76 3.90 17.31 -27.02
CA GLN A 76 3.59 15.93 -27.44
C GLN A 76 2.57 15.31 -26.47
N SER A 77 1.59 14.58 -27.02
CA SER A 77 0.55 13.90 -26.24
C SER A 77 1.13 13.07 -25.09
N LEU A 78 2.24 12.37 -25.34
CA LEU A 78 2.96 11.60 -24.33
C LEU A 78 3.46 12.46 -23.14
N GLY A 79 3.94 13.68 -23.41
CA GLY A 79 4.37 14.62 -22.38
C GLY A 79 3.20 15.14 -21.54
N VAL A 80 2.06 15.40 -22.16
CA VAL A 80 0.83 15.84 -21.44
C VAL A 80 0.34 14.74 -20.51
N PHE A 81 0.23 13.50 -21.00
CA PHE A 81 -0.18 12.35 -20.19
C PHE A 81 0.82 12.06 -19.07
N LEU A 82 2.12 12.09 -19.35
CA LEU A 82 3.14 11.86 -18.32
C LEU A 82 3.09 12.95 -17.24
N GLY A 83 2.90 14.21 -17.61
CA GLY A 83 2.77 15.31 -16.65
C GLY A 83 1.58 15.13 -15.70
N GLN A 84 0.43 14.69 -16.23
CA GLN A 84 -0.76 14.39 -15.45
C GLN A 84 -0.57 13.15 -14.56
N GLU A 85 0.06 12.10 -15.08
CA GLU A 85 0.30 10.88 -14.32
C GLU A 85 1.30 11.13 -13.18
N ILE A 86 2.32 11.96 -13.39
CA ILE A 86 3.23 12.41 -12.32
C ILE A 86 2.48 13.17 -11.22
N ASP A 87 1.57 14.09 -11.58
CA ASP A 87 0.76 14.81 -10.59
C ASP A 87 -0.11 13.86 -9.78
N ARG A 88 -0.82 12.96 -10.46
CA ARG A 88 -1.66 11.96 -9.82
C ARG A 88 -0.86 11.03 -8.91
N PHE A 89 0.31 10.59 -9.36
CA PHE A 89 1.21 9.74 -8.58
C PHE A 89 1.76 10.48 -7.36
N ASN A 90 2.09 11.77 -7.48
CA ASN A 90 2.55 12.59 -6.37
C ASN A 90 1.46 12.83 -5.31
N ILE A 91 0.20 12.95 -5.73
CA ILE A 91 -0.95 12.99 -4.80
C ILE A 91 -1.04 11.66 -4.05
N LEU A 92 -0.96 10.53 -4.78
CA LEU A 92 -1.00 9.20 -4.16
C LEU A 92 0.14 8.98 -3.17
N LEU A 93 1.37 9.33 -3.54
CA LEU A 93 2.55 9.25 -2.66
C LEU A 93 2.36 10.07 -1.37
N ARG A 94 1.74 11.27 -1.48
CA ARG A 94 1.45 12.11 -0.32
C ARG A 94 0.45 11.44 0.62
N VAL A 95 -0.63 10.88 0.07
CA VAL A 95 -1.64 10.16 0.86
C VAL A 95 -1.01 8.95 1.55
N MET A 96 -0.24 8.13 0.82
CA MET A 96 0.44 6.95 1.37
C MET A 96 1.40 7.30 2.52
N LYS A 97 2.23 8.34 2.35
CA LYS A 97 3.15 8.79 3.41
C LYS A 97 2.39 9.25 4.64
N LYS A 98 1.31 10.01 4.45
CA LYS A 98 0.47 10.49 5.55
C LYS A 98 -0.21 9.32 6.28
N THR A 99 -0.82 8.39 5.57
CA THR A 99 -1.51 7.25 6.19
C THR A 99 -0.54 6.34 6.94
N LEU A 100 0.66 6.08 6.42
CA LEU A 100 1.67 5.27 7.10
C LEU A 100 2.21 5.97 8.37
N PHE A 101 2.39 7.29 8.32
CA PHE A 101 2.79 8.08 9.48
C PHE A 101 1.70 8.10 10.56
N ASP A 102 0.46 8.39 10.17
CA ASP A 102 -0.69 8.46 11.07
C ASP A 102 -0.96 7.08 11.71
N LEU A 103 -0.76 5.98 10.97
CA LEU A 103 -0.86 4.61 11.51
C LEU A 103 0.18 4.34 12.60
N GLY A 104 1.44 4.72 12.38
CA GLY A 104 2.50 4.53 13.37
C GLY A 104 2.29 5.36 14.65
N GLU A 105 1.81 6.60 14.52
CA GLU A 105 1.51 7.46 15.66
C GLU A 105 0.20 7.05 16.37
N ALA A 106 -0.77 6.48 15.65
CA ALA A 106 -1.98 5.91 16.26
C ALA A 106 -1.67 4.69 17.12
N ILE A 107 -0.80 3.78 16.65
CA ILE A 107 -0.36 2.61 17.43
C ILE A 107 0.38 3.03 18.70
N LYS A 108 1.19 4.10 18.66
CA LYS A 108 1.86 4.65 19.86
C LYS A 108 0.91 5.43 20.79
N GLY A 109 -0.32 5.69 20.37
CA GLY A 109 -1.30 6.47 21.13
C GLY A 109 -1.11 7.99 21.08
N THR A 110 -0.25 8.52 20.20
CA THR A 110 -0.03 9.96 20.04
C THR A 110 -1.16 10.64 19.24
N VAL A 111 -1.80 9.89 18.34
CA VAL A 111 -2.88 10.37 17.47
C VAL A 111 -4.10 9.46 17.62
N VAL A 112 -5.31 10.05 17.61
CA VAL A 112 -6.56 9.27 17.66
C VAL A 112 -6.74 8.49 16.35
N MET A 113 -6.92 7.18 16.44
CA MET A 113 -7.18 6.31 15.29
C MET A 113 -8.46 6.77 14.58
N SER A 114 -8.34 7.19 13.33
CA SER A 114 -9.50 7.56 12.51
C SER A 114 -10.26 6.31 12.06
N SER A 115 -11.54 6.44 11.73
CA SER A 115 -12.34 5.32 11.19
C SER A 115 -11.74 4.70 9.92
N GLU A 116 -10.99 5.47 9.13
CA GLU A 116 -10.28 4.97 7.95
C GLU A 116 -9.07 4.11 8.33
N LEU A 117 -8.33 4.50 9.39
CA LEU A 117 -7.21 3.72 9.93
C LEU A 117 -7.71 2.45 10.63
N GLU A 118 -8.83 2.53 11.35
CA GLU A 118 -9.44 1.38 12.03
C GLU A 118 -9.95 0.32 11.05
N LYS A 119 -10.42 0.71 9.85
CA LYS A 119 -10.77 -0.23 8.78
C LYS A 119 -9.56 -0.88 8.10
N MET A 120 -8.40 -0.22 8.15
CA MET A 120 -7.15 -0.73 7.57
C MET A 120 -6.44 -1.72 8.51
N PHE A 121 -6.70 -1.59 9.81
CA PHE A 121 -6.15 -2.44 10.88
C PHE A 121 -6.97 -3.73 11.04
#